data_AF-A0A1T4QDV3-F1
#
_entry.id   AF-A0A1T4QDV3-F1
#
_cell.length_a   1.000
_cell.length_b   1.000
_cell.length_c   1.000
_cell.angle_alpha   90.00
_cell.angle_beta   90.00
_cell.angle_gamma   90.00
#
_symmetry.space_group_name_H-M   'P 1'
#
loop_
_entity.id
_entity.type
_entity.pdbx_description
1 polymer ?
#
loop_
_entity_poly.entity_id
_entity_poly.type
_entity_poly.pdbx_seq_one_letter_code
_entity_poly.pdbx_strand_id
1 'polypeptide(L)'
;MWRRRKKYRLNLVAILVIVSLILSLYSFYANYTSASEKSYTTYIVAPGDTLWAISKRFYPDQRDVLEGVDIICEANSQDGKPLEPIIYPGQILKIPTWR
;
A
#
# COMPACT_ATOMS: atom_id res chain seq x y z
N MET A 1 -22.17 -14.02 54.34
CA MET A 1 -21.09 -13.49 53.47
C MET A 1 -21.30 -13.91 52.01
N TRP A 2 -22.14 -13.24 51.20
CA TRP A 2 -22.37 -13.65 49.79
C TRP A 2 -22.72 -12.47 48.85
N ARG A 3 -21.99 -11.34 48.92
CA ARG A 3 -22.18 -10.21 47.96
C ARG A 3 -20.91 -9.77 47.24
N ARG A 4 -19.72 -10.31 47.57
CA ARG A 4 -18.44 -9.85 47.01
C ARG A 4 -18.08 -10.53 45.67
N ARG A 5 -18.48 -11.79 45.42
CA ARG A 5 -18.12 -12.55 44.20
C ARG A 5 -18.77 -12.03 42.89
N LYS A 6 -19.94 -11.36 42.99
CA LYS A 6 -20.72 -10.85 41.85
C LYS A 6 -20.05 -9.65 41.16
N LYS A 7 -19.32 -8.82 41.92
CA LYS A 7 -18.60 -7.64 41.42
C LYS A 7 -17.38 -8.01 40.56
N TYR A 8 -16.63 -9.04 40.97
CA TYR A 8 -15.49 -9.52 40.17
C TYR A 8 -15.93 -10.13 38.84
N ARG A 9 -17.05 -10.87 38.81
CA ARG A 9 -17.62 -11.40 37.55
C ARG A 9 -18.09 -10.28 36.61
N LEU A 10 -18.72 -9.23 37.14
CA LEU A 10 -19.12 -8.06 36.32
C LEU A 10 -17.90 -7.32 35.76
N ASN A 11 -16.86 -7.11 36.57
CA ASN A 11 -15.63 -6.46 36.11
C ASN A 11 -14.89 -7.30 35.06
N LEU A 12 -14.90 -8.64 35.20
CA LEU A 12 -14.30 -9.56 34.24
C LEU A 12 -15.05 -9.54 32.90
N VAL A 13 -16.38 -9.52 32.93
CA VAL A 13 -17.20 -9.40 31.71
C VAL A 13 -16.98 -8.04 31.03
N ALA A 14 -16.90 -6.95 31.79
CA ALA A 14 -16.62 -5.63 31.25
C ALA A 14 -15.23 -5.57 30.57
N ILE A 15 -14.20 -6.17 31.18
CA ILE A 15 -12.86 -6.27 30.60
C ILE A 15 -12.90 -7.08 29.29
N LEU A 16 -13.59 -8.21 29.26
CA LEU A 16 -13.72 -9.03 28.05
C LEU A 16 -14.43 -8.30 26.90
N VAL A 17 -15.46 -7.50 27.21
CA VAL A 17 -16.15 -6.66 26.22
C VAL A 17 -15.25 -5.54 25.69
N ILE A 18 -14.46 -4.91 26.56
CA ILE A 18 -13.51 -3.87 26.13
C ILE A 18 -12.42 -4.49 25.25
N VAL A 19 -11.91 -5.67 25.60
CA VAL A 19 -10.92 -6.40 24.79
C VAL A 19 -11.51 -6.80 23.44
N SER A 20 -12.76 -7.29 23.39
CA SER A 20 -13.40 -7.63 22.11
C SER A 20 -13.66 -6.40 21.23
N LEU A 21 -14.00 -5.26 21.83
CA LEU A 21 -14.15 -3.99 21.13
C LEU A 21 -12.81 -3.51 20.56
N ILE A 22 -11.72 -3.59 21.32
CA ILE A 22 -10.37 -3.21 20.86
C ILE A 22 -9.92 -4.13 19.71
N LEU A 23 -10.14 -5.44 19.83
CA LEU A 23 -9.82 -6.41 18.77
C LEU A 23 -10.65 -6.16 17.49
N SER A 24 -11.93 -5.80 17.66
CA SER A 24 -12.82 -5.45 16.54
C SER A 24 -12.38 -4.14 15.87
N LEU A 25 -12.01 -3.12 16.65
CA LEU A 25 -11.44 -1.85 16.18
C LEU A 25 -10.13 -2.07 15.40
N TYR A 26 -9.24 -2.92 15.92
CA TYR A 26 -7.99 -3.27 15.23
C TYR A 26 -8.25 -3.98 13.90
N SER A 27 -9.17 -4.95 13.90
CA SER A 27 -9.55 -5.69 12.68
C SER A 27 -10.18 -4.76 11.64
N PHE A 28 -11.02 -3.84 12.09
CA PHE A 28 -11.64 -2.82 11.24
C PHE A 28 -10.57 -1.90 10.62
N TYR A 29 -9.62 -1.41 11.42
CA TYR A 29 -8.49 -0.60 10.93
C TYR A 29 -7.66 -1.34 9.88
N ALA A 30 -7.31 -2.60 10.12
CA ALA A 30 -6.55 -3.43 9.17
C ALA A 30 -7.28 -3.64 7.83
N ASN A 31 -8.62 -3.77 7.86
CA ASN A 31 -9.42 -3.92 6.65
C ASN A 31 -9.43 -2.65 5.79
N TYR A 32 -9.38 -1.45 6.38
CA TYR A 32 -9.27 -0.21 5.58
C TYR A 32 -7.95 -0.10 4.83
N THR A 33 -6.86 -0.55 5.43
CA THR A 33 -5.54 -0.51 4.79
C THR A 33 -5.44 -1.51 3.63
N SER A 34 -6.27 -2.56 3.63
CA SER A 34 -6.27 -3.61 2.59
C SER A 34 -6.97 -3.18 1.29
N ALA A 35 -7.71 -2.07 1.28
CA ALA A 35 -8.46 -1.60 0.11
C ALA A 35 -7.59 -0.91 -0.97
N SER A 36 -6.29 -0.73 -0.73
CA SER A 36 -5.36 -0.16 -1.71
C SER A 36 -4.06 -0.95 -1.73
N GLU A 37 -4.15 -2.26 -1.95
CA GLU A 37 -2.97 -3.06 -2.25
C GLU A 37 -2.49 -2.68 -3.65
N LYS A 38 -1.51 -1.76 -3.72
CA LYS A 38 -0.86 -1.34 -4.95
C LYS A 38 -0.28 -2.59 -5.63
N SER A 39 -0.92 -3.03 -6.70
CA SER A 39 -0.41 -4.12 -7.53
C SER A 39 0.69 -3.60 -8.45
N TYR A 40 1.60 -4.48 -8.85
CA TYR A 40 2.70 -4.11 -9.74
C TYR A 40 2.86 -5.13 -10.85
N THR A 41 3.21 -4.64 -12.03
CA THR A 41 3.82 -5.44 -13.08
C THR A 41 5.30 -5.11 -13.19
N THR A 42 6.09 -6.05 -13.70
CA THR A 42 7.54 -5.88 -13.87
C THR A 42 7.85 -5.61 -15.33
N TYR A 43 8.67 -4.58 -15.58
CA TYR A 43 9.12 -4.21 -16.91
C TYR A 43 10.65 -4.23 -16.99
N ILE A 44 11.20 -4.86 -18.03
CA ILE A 44 12.63 -4.83 -18.32
C ILE A 44 12.87 -3.77 -19.38
N VAL A 45 13.66 -2.75 -19.04
CA VAL A 45 13.96 -1.61 -19.93
C VAL A 45 14.70 -2.11 -21.17
N ALA A 46 14.19 -1.80 -22.36
CA ALA A 46 14.81 -2.12 -23.63
C ALA A 46 15.75 -0.99 -24.11
N PRO A 47 16.69 -1.27 -25.01
CA PRO A 47 17.49 -0.23 -25.66
C PRO A 47 16.60 0.81 -26.37
N GLY A 48 16.77 2.09 -26.02
CA GLY A 48 15.99 3.21 -26.58
C GLY A 48 14.73 3.58 -25.81
N ASP A 49 14.39 2.85 -24.75
CA ASP A 49 13.28 3.22 -23.87
C ASP A 49 13.54 4.52 -23.11
N THR A 50 12.47 5.24 -22.83
CA THR A 50 12.46 6.40 -21.92
C THR A 50 11.33 6.22 -20.92
N LEU A 51 11.46 6.76 -19.69
CA LEU A 51 10.36 6.73 -18.72
C LEU A 51 9.09 7.39 -19.27
N TRP A 52 9.24 8.40 -20.14
CA TRP A 52 8.13 9.05 -20.82
C TRP A 52 7.36 8.09 -21.73
N ALA A 53 8.07 7.33 -22.58
CA ALA A 53 7.44 6.36 -23.49
C ALA A 53 6.83 5.19 -22.70
N ILE A 54 7.50 4.74 -21.64
CA ILE A 54 6.99 3.71 -20.74
C ILE A 54 5.72 4.21 -20.04
N SER A 55 5.73 5.42 -19.47
CA SER A 55 4.56 6.05 -18.84
C SER A 55 3.36 6.09 -19.78
N LYS A 56 3.53 6.60 -21.01
CA LYS A 56 2.45 6.61 -22.02
C LYS A 56 1.90 5.23 -22.35
N ARG A 57 2.77 4.20 -22.36
CA ARG A 57 2.37 2.83 -22.68
C ARG A 57 1.54 2.20 -21.56
N PHE A 58 1.90 2.45 -20.30
CA PHE A 58 1.24 1.83 -19.15
C PHE A 58 0.07 2.65 -18.60
N TYR A 59 0.06 3.96 -18.83
CA TYR A 59 -1.01 4.87 -18.39
C TYR A 59 -1.56 5.72 -19.55
N PRO A 60 -2.14 5.09 -20.59
CA PRO A 60 -2.60 5.80 -21.78
C PRO A 60 -3.76 6.76 -21.51
N ASP A 61 -4.56 6.50 -20.47
CA ASP A 61 -5.72 7.32 -20.09
C ASP A 61 -5.33 8.53 -19.22
N GLN A 62 -4.07 8.61 -18.81
CA GLN A 62 -3.58 9.68 -17.94
C GLN A 62 -3.38 10.96 -18.75
N ARG A 63 -3.94 12.07 -18.25
CA ARG A 63 -3.91 13.36 -18.97
C ARG A 63 -2.51 13.96 -19.00
N ASP A 64 -1.74 13.75 -17.94
CA ASP A 64 -0.36 14.19 -17.84
C ASP A 64 0.58 12.99 -17.77
N VAL A 65 1.50 12.92 -18.71
CA VAL A 65 2.48 11.84 -18.81
C VAL A 65 3.52 11.94 -17.69
N LEU A 66 3.80 13.16 -17.21
CA LEU A 66 4.74 13.39 -16.11
C LEU A 66 4.23 12.75 -14.83
N GLU A 67 2.92 12.79 -14.59
CA GLU A 67 2.31 12.10 -13.45
C GLU A 67 2.62 10.60 -13.49
N GLY A 68 2.49 9.96 -14.66
CA GLY A 68 2.84 8.56 -14.83
C GLY A 68 4.35 8.28 -14.68
N VAL A 69 5.21 9.22 -15.05
CA VAL A 69 6.66 9.13 -14.78
C VAL A 69 6.93 9.17 -13.28
N ASP A 70 6.31 10.11 -12.57
CA ASP A 70 6.45 10.27 -11.11
C ASP A 70 5.97 9.00 -10.38
N ILE A 71 4.84 8.44 -10.80
CA ILE A 71 4.31 7.17 -10.27
C ILE A 71 5.32 6.03 -10.42
N ILE A 72 5.98 5.92 -11.58
CA ILE A 72 7.01 4.91 -11.83
C ILE A 72 8.23 5.18 -10.95
N CYS A 73 8.66 6.43 -10.83
CA CYS A 73 9.81 6.81 -10.03
C CYS A 73 9.60 6.50 -8.54
N GLU A 74 8.44 6.85 -7.99
CA GLU A 74 8.07 6.57 -6.61
C GLU A 74 8.00 5.07 -6.33
N ALA A 75 7.43 4.29 -7.25
CA ALA A 75 7.33 2.83 -7.10
C ALA A 75 8.67 2.11 -7.09
N ASN A 76 9.71 2.74 -7.67
CA ASN A 76 11.07 2.23 -7.74
C ASN A 76 12.01 2.94 -6.78
N SER A 77 11.48 3.57 -5.73
CA SER A 77 12.28 4.25 -4.72
C SER A 77 13.29 3.31 -4.05
N GLN A 78 14.52 3.79 -3.87
CA GLN A 78 15.59 3.09 -3.18
C GLN A 78 16.13 3.99 -2.07
N ASP A 79 16.35 3.42 -0.87
CA ASP A 79 16.84 4.14 0.31
C ASP A 79 16.05 5.42 0.65
N GLY A 80 14.73 5.37 0.45
CA GLY A 80 13.82 6.48 0.71
C GLY A 80 13.86 7.61 -0.31
N LYS A 81 14.55 7.42 -1.44
CA LYS A 81 14.60 8.38 -2.56
C LYS A 81 13.88 7.81 -3.78
N PRO A 82 13.07 8.62 -4.50
CA PRO A 82 12.51 8.22 -5.78
C PRO A 82 13.62 7.84 -6.77
N LEU A 83 13.30 6.94 -7.70
CA LEU A 83 14.18 6.66 -8.82
C LEU A 83 14.44 7.93 -9.63
N GLU A 84 15.68 8.14 -10.05
CA GLU A 84 16.01 9.25 -10.94
C GLU A 84 15.43 9.02 -12.35
N PRO A 85 15.16 10.09 -13.14
CA PRO A 85 14.57 9.94 -14.48
C PRO A 85 15.44 9.21 -15.52
N ILE A 86 16.66 8.83 -15.15
CA ILE A 86 17.63 8.17 -16.01
C ILE A 86 17.51 6.66 -15.81
N ILE A 87 17.25 5.93 -16.90
CA ILE A 87 17.09 4.47 -16.92
C ILE A 87 18.07 3.83 -17.90
N TYR A 88 18.42 2.57 -17.64
CA TYR A 88 19.39 1.81 -18.44
C TYR A 88 18.79 0.54 -19.03
N PRO A 89 19.19 0.11 -20.23
CA PRO A 89 18.76 -1.18 -20.79
C PRO A 89 19.09 -2.35 -19.84
N GLY A 90 18.13 -3.26 -19.68
CA GLY A 90 18.20 -4.38 -18.74
C GLY A 90 17.78 -4.05 -17.32
N GLN A 91 17.54 -2.78 -16.98
CA GLN A 91 17.02 -2.38 -15.68
C GLN A 91 15.60 -2.93 -15.49
N ILE A 92 15.32 -3.41 -14.28
CA ILE A 92 14.00 -3.92 -13.89
C ILE A 92 13.24 -2.80 -13.17
N LEU A 93 12.09 -2.42 -13.72
CA LEU A 93 11.17 -1.44 -13.15
C LEU A 93 9.91 -2.11 -12.64
N LYS A 94 9.47 -1.70 -11.45
CA LYS A 94 8.13 -1.94 -10.93
C LYS A 94 7.20 -0.88 -11.50
N ILE A 95 6.18 -1.31 -12.22
CA ILE A 95 5.16 -0.44 -12.79
C ILE A 95 3.87 -0.67 -12.01
N PRO A 96 3.40 0.32 -11.22
CA PRO A 96 2.12 0.25 -10.53
C PRO A 96 0.96 -0.03 -11.47
N THR A 97 0.03 -0.86 -11.03
CA THR A 97 -1.24 -1.11 -11.70
C THR A 97 -2.35 -1.03 -10.66
N TRP A 98 -3.39 -0.27 -10.95
CA TRP A 98 -4.61 -0.26 -10.14
C TRP A 98 -5.57 -1.33 -10.70
N ARG A 99 -5.97 -2.27 -9.85
CA ARG A 99 -7.02 -3.27 -10.13
C ARG A 99 -8.29 -2.90 -9.39
#